data_AF-A0A956X5D0-F1
#
_entry.id   AF-A0A956X5D0-F1
#
_cell.length_a   1.000
_cell.length_b   1.000
_cell.length_c   1.000
_cell.angle_alpha   90.00
_cell.angle_beta   90.00
_cell.angle_gamma   90.00
#
_symmetry.space_group_name_H-M   'P 1'
#
loop_
_entity.id
_entity.type
_entity.pdbx_description
1 polymer ?
#
loop_
_entity_poly.entity_id
_entity_poly.type
_entity_poly.pdbx_seq_one_letter_code
_entity_poly.pdbx_strand_id
1 'polypeptide(L)'
;PPWLLVDLAVLKMSSSPANRFLEPERHGRQLVLFDDDGLVQPASFDRPAHEAAMRARLVHLTARFDLFHVFVDKAIWRHDAADAISTYHAVTMRSLVELLRMRYCPDRYDFGLRYLDRDLPPEVRRQVEALLFCGSFEELAEKQATAVTLFQATLNDLRQAGLME
;
A
#
# COMPACT_ATOMS: atom_id res chain seq x y z
N PRO A 1 -29.55 -4.13 -10.50
CA PRO A 1 -28.54 -3.10 -10.83
C PRO A 1 -27.24 -3.76 -11.32
N PRO A 2 -26.65 -3.39 -12.47
CA PRO A 2 -25.43 -4.05 -12.99
C PRO A 2 -24.21 -3.89 -12.07
N TRP A 3 -24.31 -3.01 -11.07
CA TRP A 3 -23.25 -2.69 -10.11
C TRP A 3 -23.37 -3.44 -8.77
N LEU A 4 -24.45 -4.18 -8.52
CA LEU A 4 -24.58 -4.95 -7.29
C LEU A 4 -23.82 -6.27 -7.44
N LEU A 5 -22.67 -6.35 -6.77
CA LEU A 5 -21.87 -7.56 -6.66
C LEU A 5 -21.84 -8.00 -5.20
N VAL A 6 -22.11 -9.29 -4.97
CA VAL A 6 -22.01 -9.92 -3.66
C VAL A 6 -20.82 -10.88 -3.72
N ASP A 7 -19.83 -10.65 -2.87
CA ASP A 7 -18.78 -11.62 -2.59
C ASP A 7 -19.19 -12.44 -1.37
N LEU A 8 -19.36 -13.75 -1.56
CA LEU A 8 -19.81 -14.68 -0.53
C LEU A 8 -18.77 -15.80 -0.37
N ALA A 9 -18.16 -15.85 0.81
CA ALA A 9 -17.26 -16.93 1.19
C ALA A 9 -17.97 -17.91 2.14
N VAL A 10 -17.86 -19.21 1.85
CA VAL A 10 -18.33 -20.29 2.74
C VAL A 10 -17.11 -21.00 3.32
N LEU A 11 -17.00 -21.00 4.64
CA LEU A 11 -15.84 -21.52 5.37
C LEU A 11 -16.24 -22.72 6.21
N LYS A 12 -15.39 -23.76 6.25
CA LYS A 12 -15.65 -24.94 7.08
C LYS A 12 -15.50 -24.60 8.56
N MET A 13 -16.44 -25.04 9.38
CA MET A 13 -16.36 -24.91 10.84
C MET A 13 -15.14 -25.62 11.45
N SER A 14 -14.66 -26.67 10.78
CA SER A 14 -13.45 -27.39 11.16
C SER A 14 -12.16 -26.59 10.92
N SER A 15 -12.20 -25.50 10.16
CA SER A 15 -11.05 -24.63 9.98
C SER A 15 -10.76 -23.85 11.27
N SER A 16 -9.49 -23.68 11.61
CA SER A 16 -9.09 -22.87 12.75
C SER A 16 -9.67 -21.45 12.63
N PRO A 17 -10.04 -20.79 13.75
CA PRO A 17 -10.54 -19.41 13.72
C PRO A 17 -9.61 -18.44 12.99
N ALA A 18 -8.29 -18.60 13.14
CA ALA A 18 -7.27 -17.79 12.44
C ALA A 18 -7.34 -17.91 10.90
N ASN A 19 -7.91 -18.99 10.37
CA ASN A 19 -8.14 -19.17 8.93
C ASN A 19 -9.56 -18.77 8.48
N ARG A 20 -10.40 -18.34 9.43
CA ARG A 20 -11.79 -17.95 9.16
C ARG A 20 -12.04 -16.46 9.33
N PHE A 21 -11.33 -15.84 10.25
CA PHE A 21 -11.51 -14.44 10.62
C PHE A 21 -10.21 -13.67 10.47
N LEU A 22 -10.34 -12.35 10.39
CA LEU A 22 -9.24 -11.43 10.16
C LEU A 22 -8.92 -10.62 11.42
N GLU A 23 -7.73 -10.06 11.47
CA GLU A 23 -7.26 -9.20 12.55
C GLU A 23 -7.99 -7.84 12.51
N PRO A 24 -8.71 -7.44 13.57
CA PRO A 24 -9.47 -6.19 13.58
C PRO A 24 -8.62 -4.94 13.37
N GLU A 25 -7.36 -4.94 13.80
CA GLU A 25 -6.41 -3.84 13.67
C GLU A 25 -6.15 -3.52 12.19
N ARG A 26 -6.04 -4.57 11.36
CA ARG A 26 -5.77 -4.44 9.92
C ARG A 26 -7.06 -4.31 9.12
N HIS A 27 -8.12 -5.03 9.50
CA HIS A 27 -9.30 -5.21 8.66
C HIS A 27 -10.56 -4.48 9.15
N GLY A 28 -10.50 -3.90 10.35
CA GLY A 28 -11.66 -3.32 11.03
C GLY A 28 -12.48 -4.40 11.74
N ARG A 29 -13.46 -3.96 12.54
CA ARG A 29 -14.38 -4.86 13.23
C ARG A 29 -15.49 -5.30 12.30
N GLN A 30 -15.70 -6.60 12.20
CA GLN A 30 -16.79 -7.21 11.44
C GLN A 30 -18.15 -6.86 12.05
N LEU A 31 -19.14 -6.65 11.18
CA LEU A 31 -20.55 -6.60 11.58
C LEU A 31 -21.08 -8.03 11.64
N VAL A 32 -21.30 -8.54 12.85
CA VAL A 32 -21.89 -9.87 13.06
C VAL A 32 -23.41 -9.74 12.98
N LEU A 33 -24.00 -10.39 11.97
CA LEU A 33 -25.46 -10.39 11.80
C LEU A 33 -26.15 -11.42 12.69
N PHE A 34 -25.50 -12.54 12.96
CA PHE A 34 -26.00 -13.65 13.77
C PHE A 34 -24.82 -14.47 14.31
N ASP A 35 -24.80 -14.72 15.63
CA ASP A 35 -23.80 -15.57 16.29
C ASP A 35 -24.26 -15.99 17.70
N ASP A 36 -25.25 -16.86 17.78
CA ASP A 36 -25.81 -17.31 19.07
C ASP A 36 -24.84 -18.20 19.88
N ASP A 37 -23.88 -18.83 19.20
CA ASP A 37 -22.93 -19.79 19.78
C ASP A 37 -21.52 -19.19 20.02
N GLY A 38 -21.31 -17.90 19.76
CA GLY A 38 -20.02 -17.23 19.94
C GLY A 38 -18.90 -17.76 19.02
N LEU A 39 -19.26 -18.20 17.81
CA LEU A 39 -18.37 -18.80 16.82
C LEU A 39 -17.46 -17.76 16.15
N VAL A 40 -17.85 -16.49 16.15
CA VAL A 40 -17.08 -15.41 15.54
C VAL A 40 -15.99 -14.96 16.51
N GLN A 41 -14.77 -15.45 16.26
CA GLN A 41 -13.60 -15.13 17.07
C GLN A 41 -12.54 -14.46 16.17
N PRO A 42 -12.30 -13.14 16.31
CA PRO A 42 -11.29 -12.46 15.51
C PRO A 42 -9.92 -13.12 15.61
N ALA A 43 -9.14 -13.05 14.53
CA ALA A 43 -7.75 -13.49 14.59
C ALA A 43 -6.94 -12.57 15.52
N SER A 44 -6.01 -13.15 16.27
CA SER A 44 -5.09 -12.40 17.11
C SER A 44 -4.07 -11.65 16.25
N PHE A 45 -3.76 -10.41 16.63
CA PHE A 45 -2.75 -9.63 15.94
C PHE A 45 -1.39 -9.68 16.64
N ASP A 46 -0.40 -10.31 15.99
CA ASP A 46 0.99 -10.32 16.44
C ASP A 46 1.67 -8.99 16.04
N ARG A 47 1.55 -7.99 16.93
CA ARG A 47 2.13 -6.66 16.76
C ARG A 47 3.66 -6.72 16.55
N PRO A 48 4.46 -7.40 17.40
CA PRO A 48 5.90 -7.52 17.18
C PRO A 48 6.28 -8.13 15.83
N ALA A 49 5.63 -9.22 15.41
CA ALA A 49 5.92 -9.86 14.13
C ALA A 49 5.56 -8.95 12.94
N HIS A 50 4.43 -8.23 13.02
CA HIS A 50 4.01 -7.28 12.00
C HIS A 50 5.00 -6.10 11.85
N GLU A 51 5.48 -5.55 12.97
CA GLU A 51 6.47 -4.48 12.96
C GLU A 51 7.82 -4.96 12.41
N ALA A 52 8.26 -6.17 12.77
CA ALA A 52 9.46 -6.78 12.22
C ALA A 52 9.35 -6.99 10.71
N ALA A 53 8.20 -7.47 10.23
CA ALA A 53 7.92 -7.65 8.80
C ALA A 53 7.93 -6.30 8.05
N MET A 54 7.33 -5.25 8.63
CA MET A 54 7.34 -3.91 8.05
C MET A 54 8.77 -3.36 7.92
N ARG A 55 9.60 -3.48 8.96
CA ARG A 55 11.01 -3.03 8.93
C ARG A 55 11.83 -3.78 7.88
N ALA A 56 11.71 -5.10 7.83
CA ALA A 56 12.37 -5.92 6.81
C ALA A 56 11.91 -5.52 5.39
N ARG A 57 10.61 -5.25 5.24
CA ARG A 57 10.03 -4.80 3.98
C ARG A 57 10.54 -3.42 3.57
N LEU A 58 10.67 -2.48 4.50
CA LEU A 58 11.17 -1.12 4.25
C LEU A 58 12.60 -1.15 3.66
N VAL A 59 13.48 -2.02 4.18
CA VAL A 59 14.84 -2.22 3.62
C VAL A 59 14.77 -2.68 2.17
N HIS A 60 13.97 -3.71 1.89
CA HIS A 60 13.81 -4.22 0.53
C HIS A 60 13.15 -3.20 -0.42
N LEU A 61 12.15 -2.47 0.07
CA LEU A 61 11.43 -1.45 -0.68
C LEU A 61 12.38 -0.34 -1.13
N THR A 62 13.23 0.15 -0.23
CA THR A 62 14.20 1.20 -0.49
C THR A 62 15.21 0.75 -1.54
N ALA A 63 15.83 -0.41 -1.34
CA ALA A 63 16.81 -0.96 -2.29
C ALA A 63 16.20 -1.19 -3.68
N ARG A 64 14.96 -1.70 -3.74
CA ARG A 64 14.22 -1.88 -4.99
C ARG A 64 13.95 -0.53 -5.67
N PHE A 65 13.48 0.47 -4.91
CA PHE A 65 13.17 1.78 -5.47
C PHE A 65 14.42 2.39 -6.09
N ASP A 66 15.51 2.49 -5.33
CA ASP A 66 16.79 3.08 -5.76
C ASP A 66 17.33 2.43 -7.04
N LEU A 67 17.20 1.10 -7.17
CA LEU A 67 17.69 0.39 -8.35
C LEU A 67 16.80 0.58 -9.59
N PHE A 68 15.48 0.65 -9.39
CA PHE A 68 14.53 0.48 -10.50
C PHE A 68 13.78 1.74 -10.92
N HIS A 69 13.67 2.79 -10.09
CA HIS A 69 12.86 3.95 -10.44
C HIS A 69 13.36 4.66 -11.71
N VAL A 70 14.67 4.64 -11.97
CA VAL A 70 15.32 5.23 -13.16
C VAL A 70 14.89 4.58 -14.49
N PHE A 71 14.30 3.38 -14.47
CA PHE A 71 13.80 2.75 -15.69
C PHE A 71 12.60 3.50 -16.27
N VAL A 72 11.86 4.24 -15.45
CA VAL A 72 10.81 5.15 -15.94
C VAL A 72 11.42 6.19 -16.88
N ASP A 73 12.48 6.88 -16.44
CA ASP A 73 13.14 7.93 -17.23
C ASP A 73 13.76 7.35 -18.52
N LYS A 74 14.32 6.14 -18.44
CA LYS A 74 14.85 5.43 -19.62
C LYS A 74 13.75 5.10 -20.64
N ALA A 75 12.57 4.67 -20.19
CA ALA A 75 11.45 4.37 -21.07
C ALA A 75 10.87 5.64 -21.70
N ILE A 76 10.76 6.73 -20.93
CA ILE A 76 10.39 8.06 -21.43
C ILE A 76 11.35 8.51 -22.54
N TRP A 77 12.66 8.40 -22.29
CA TRP A 77 13.70 8.79 -23.27
C TRP A 77 13.63 7.97 -24.57
N ARG A 78 13.18 6.73 -24.50
CA ARG A 78 12.95 5.85 -25.66
C ARG A 78 11.61 6.09 -26.36
N HIS A 79 10.76 6.97 -25.82
CA HIS A 79 9.38 7.16 -26.24
C HIS A 79 8.55 5.85 -26.19
N ASP A 80 8.85 4.96 -25.23
CA ASP A 80 8.07 3.74 -25.00
C ASP A 80 7.00 4.01 -23.92
N ALA A 81 5.79 4.32 -24.38
CA ALA A 81 4.68 4.67 -23.47
C ALA A 81 4.24 3.49 -22.59
N ALA A 82 4.26 2.27 -23.13
CA ALA A 82 3.79 1.10 -22.41
C ALA A 82 4.76 0.72 -21.29
N ASP A 83 6.07 0.71 -21.56
CA ASP A 83 7.09 0.47 -20.55
C ASP A 83 7.10 1.61 -19.51
N ALA A 84 7.04 2.87 -19.96
CA ALA A 84 7.11 4.02 -19.06
C ALA A 84 5.96 4.01 -18.04
N ILE A 85 4.70 3.86 -18.49
CA ILE A 85 3.55 3.90 -17.58
C ILE A 85 3.48 2.66 -16.70
N SER A 86 3.76 1.47 -17.25
CA SER A 86 3.71 0.22 -16.48
C SER A 86 4.78 0.19 -15.40
N THR A 87 6.02 0.59 -15.72
CA THR A 87 7.12 0.71 -14.78
C THR A 87 6.86 1.80 -13.74
N TYR A 88 6.31 2.95 -14.13
CA TYR A 88 5.93 4.01 -13.20
C TYR A 88 4.95 3.52 -12.13
N HIS A 89 3.89 2.82 -12.52
CA HIS A 89 2.94 2.28 -11.54
C HIS A 89 3.56 1.16 -10.69
N ALA A 90 4.28 0.22 -11.31
CA ALA A 90 4.78 -0.98 -10.66
C ALA A 90 5.97 -0.73 -9.72
N VAL A 91 6.79 0.28 -10.00
CA VAL A 91 7.97 0.65 -9.22
C VAL A 91 7.68 1.92 -8.44
N THR A 92 7.43 3.04 -9.12
CA THR A 92 7.36 4.34 -8.45
C THR A 92 6.13 4.45 -7.54
N MET A 93 4.92 4.35 -8.11
CA MET A 93 3.69 4.57 -7.36
C MET A 93 3.47 3.51 -6.29
N ARG A 94 3.71 2.23 -6.61
CA ARG A 94 3.59 1.15 -5.62
C ARG A 94 4.51 1.37 -4.42
N SER A 95 5.76 1.76 -4.66
CA SER A 95 6.74 1.94 -3.58
C SER A 95 6.44 3.19 -2.75
N LEU A 96 6.09 4.30 -3.41
CA LEU A 96 5.71 5.54 -2.73
C LEU A 96 4.49 5.33 -1.81
N VAL A 97 3.44 4.67 -2.31
CA VAL A 97 2.22 4.44 -1.53
C VAL A 97 2.50 3.51 -0.35
N GLU A 98 3.30 2.46 -0.54
CA GLU A 98 3.69 1.55 0.53
C GLU A 98 4.48 2.30 1.62
N LEU A 99 5.44 3.16 1.23
CA LEU A 99 6.23 3.97 2.16
C LEU A 99 5.37 4.99 2.94
N LEU A 100 4.47 5.70 2.25
CA LEU A 100 3.54 6.64 2.89
C LEU A 100 2.64 5.92 3.90
N ARG A 101 2.22 4.69 3.60
CA ARG A 101 1.43 3.91 4.56
C ARG A 101 2.25 3.43 5.75
N MET A 102 3.52 3.06 5.57
CA MET A 102 4.39 2.76 6.72
C MET A 102 4.45 3.94 7.70
N ARG A 103 4.39 5.17 7.20
CA ARG A 103 4.33 6.39 8.02
C ARG A 103 2.96 6.63 8.67
N TYR A 104 1.88 6.62 7.88
CA TYR A 104 0.58 7.11 8.34
C TYR A 104 -0.39 6.02 8.80
N CYS A 105 -0.20 4.78 8.35
CA CYS A 105 -1.08 3.65 8.64
C CYS A 105 -0.28 2.32 8.65
N PRO A 106 0.62 2.13 9.63
CA PRO A 106 1.56 1.00 9.65
C PRO A 106 0.87 -0.37 9.73
N ASP A 107 -0.34 -0.48 10.28
CA ASP A 107 -1.07 -1.77 10.33
C ASP A 107 -1.50 -2.26 8.94
N ARG A 108 -1.60 -1.33 7.98
CA ARG A 108 -2.03 -1.58 6.60
C ARG A 108 -1.00 -1.08 5.59
N TYR A 109 0.29 -1.16 5.92
CA TYR A 109 1.36 -0.67 5.03
C TYR A 109 1.33 -1.31 3.64
N ASP A 110 0.91 -2.57 3.56
CA ASP A 110 0.87 -3.43 2.38
C ASP A 110 -0.46 -3.40 1.61
N PHE A 111 -1.41 -2.51 1.96
CA PHE A 111 -2.75 -2.50 1.34
C PHE A 111 -2.80 -1.82 -0.04
N GLY A 112 -1.72 -1.17 -0.47
CA GLY A 112 -1.63 -0.51 -1.78
C GLY A 112 -2.57 0.69 -1.92
N LEU A 113 -3.30 0.82 -3.03
CA LEU A 113 -4.20 1.97 -3.24
C LEU A 113 -5.56 1.85 -2.54
N ARG A 114 -5.82 0.77 -1.77
CA ARG A 114 -7.12 0.52 -1.14
C ARG A 114 -7.34 1.39 0.10
N TYR A 115 -8.48 2.07 0.21
CA TYR A 115 -8.86 2.82 1.41
C TYR A 115 -7.95 4.02 1.75
N LEU A 116 -7.31 4.64 0.76
CA LEU A 116 -6.44 5.81 0.99
C LEU A 116 -7.19 6.97 1.66
N ASP A 117 -8.49 7.09 1.42
CA ASP A 117 -9.40 8.07 2.04
C ASP A 117 -9.55 7.90 3.55
N ARG A 118 -9.45 6.65 4.03
CA ARG A 118 -9.49 6.31 5.45
C ARG A 118 -8.09 6.30 6.08
N ASP A 119 -7.09 5.86 5.32
CA ASP A 119 -5.78 5.49 5.86
C ASP A 119 -4.74 6.62 5.80
N LEU A 120 -4.89 7.59 4.89
CA LEU A 120 -3.93 8.70 4.74
C LEU A 120 -4.56 10.05 5.12
N PRO A 121 -3.75 11.00 5.64
CA PRO A 121 -4.20 12.38 5.77
C PRO A 121 -4.72 12.93 4.44
N PRO A 122 -5.78 13.76 4.42
CA PRO A 122 -6.39 14.25 3.18
C PRO A 122 -5.42 14.91 2.21
N GLU A 123 -4.43 15.64 2.72
CA GLU A 123 -3.38 16.27 1.89
C GLU A 123 -2.47 15.23 1.23
N VAL A 124 -2.02 14.23 1.99
CA VAL A 124 -1.16 13.16 1.47
C VAL A 124 -1.91 12.32 0.43
N ARG A 125 -3.20 12.05 0.67
CA ARG A 125 -4.06 11.40 -0.32
C ARG A 125 -4.13 12.20 -1.62
N ARG A 126 -4.36 13.52 -1.55
CA ARG A 126 -4.41 14.38 -2.74
C ARG A 126 -3.10 14.35 -3.52
N GLN A 127 -1.96 14.34 -2.82
CA GLN A 127 -0.64 14.19 -3.46
C GLN A 127 -0.53 12.87 -4.22
N VAL A 128 -0.96 11.76 -3.64
CA VAL A 128 -0.98 10.45 -4.32
C VAL A 128 -1.92 10.48 -5.54
N GLU A 129 -3.13 11.00 -5.39
CA GLU A 129 -4.12 11.06 -6.48
C GLU A 129 -3.63 11.92 -7.66
N ALA A 130 -2.96 13.05 -7.38
CA ALA A 130 -2.39 13.91 -8.40
C ALA A 130 -1.30 13.21 -9.24
N LEU A 131 -0.62 12.22 -8.66
CA LEU A 131 0.45 11.46 -9.31
C LEU A 131 -0.06 10.25 -10.13
N LEU A 132 -1.30 9.79 -9.92
CA LEU A 132 -1.76 8.51 -10.49
C LEU A 132 -1.98 8.52 -12.00
N PHE A 133 -2.51 9.60 -12.57
CA PHE A 133 -2.89 9.64 -13.97
C PHE A 133 -1.88 10.44 -14.77
N CYS A 134 -1.42 9.95 -15.92
CA CYS A 134 -0.50 10.69 -16.79
C CYS A 134 -1.03 10.66 -18.22
N GLY A 135 -1.11 11.81 -18.88
CA GLY A 135 -1.56 11.97 -20.27
C GLY A 135 -0.45 12.16 -21.29
N SER A 136 0.78 12.43 -20.86
CA SER A 136 1.94 12.63 -21.75
C SER A 136 3.26 12.18 -21.11
N PHE A 137 4.31 12.07 -21.92
CA PHE A 137 5.67 11.82 -21.43
C PHE A 137 6.23 12.96 -20.57
N GLU A 138 5.89 14.21 -20.91
CA GLU A 138 6.31 15.40 -20.15
C GLU A 138 5.66 15.38 -18.76
N GLU A 139 4.35 15.16 -18.70
CA GLU A 139 3.62 15.03 -17.43
C GLU A 139 4.15 13.85 -16.60
N LEU A 140 4.41 12.71 -17.24
CA LEU A 140 4.97 11.54 -16.55
C LEU A 140 6.36 11.83 -15.96
N ALA A 141 7.22 12.55 -16.68
CA ALA A 141 8.55 12.94 -16.19
C ALA A 141 8.46 13.88 -14.99
N GLU A 142 7.56 14.88 -15.02
CA GLU A 142 7.31 15.78 -13.89
C GLU A 142 6.81 15.03 -12.66
N LYS A 143 5.85 14.11 -12.86
CA LYS A 143 5.28 13.28 -11.79
C LYS A 143 6.27 12.27 -11.25
N GLN A 144 7.14 11.72 -12.09
CA GLN A 144 8.24 10.86 -11.66
C GLN A 144 9.21 11.62 -10.76
N ALA A 145 9.65 12.81 -11.16
CA ALA A 145 10.53 13.65 -10.32
C ALA A 145 9.87 14.02 -8.98
N THR A 146 8.58 14.38 -9.02
CA THR A 146 7.79 14.70 -7.82
C THR A 146 7.67 13.48 -6.90
N ALA A 147 7.35 12.31 -7.44
CA ALA A 147 7.20 11.08 -6.67
C ALA A 147 8.54 10.63 -6.04
N VAL A 148 9.65 10.74 -6.77
CA VAL A 148 11.00 10.46 -6.23
C VAL A 148 11.33 11.41 -5.08
N THR A 149 11.06 12.71 -5.23
CA THR A 149 11.28 13.70 -4.16
C THR A 149 10.46 13.37 -2.91
N LEU A 150 9.17 13.06 -3.10
CA LEU A 150 8.27 12.70 -1.99
C LEU A 150 8.69 11.38 -1.32
N PHE A 151 9.15 10.40 -2.09
CA PHE A 151 9.68 9.15 -1.55
C PHE A 151 10.89 9.41 -0.64
N GLN A 152 11.86 10.18 -1.12
CA GLN A 152 13.07 10.50 -0.33
C GLN A 152 12.76 11.32 0.92
N ALA A 153 11.84 12.29 0.83
CA ALA A 153 11.38 13.04 2.00
C ALA A 153 10.72 12.12 3.04
N THR A 154 9.81 11.25 2.60
CA THR A 154 9.12 10.30 3.49
C THR A 154 10.10 9.33 4.14
N LEU A 155 11.08 8.84 3.37
CA LEU A 155 12.11 7.94 3.86
C LEU A 155 12.98 8.59 4.94
N ASN A 156 13.39 9.84 4.73
CA ASN A 156 14.18 10.59 5.70
C ASN A 156 13.42 10.82 7.00
N ASP A 157 12.14 11.14 6.92
CA ASP A 157 11.34 11.28 8.12
C ASP A 157 11.17 9.94 8.89
N LEU A 158 11.04 8.82 8.18
CA LEU A 158 10.97 7.49 8.81
C LEU A 158 12.30 7.12 9.50
N ARG A 159 13.45 7.52 8.92
CA ARG A 159 14.76 7.42 9.58
C ARG A 159 14.80 8.25 10.86
N GLN A 160 14.36 9.51 10.80
CA GLN A 160 14.31 10.39 11.97
C GLN A 160 13.38 9.86 13.08
N ALA A 161 12.33 9.13 12.70
CA ALA A 161 11.42 8.47 13.63
C ALA A 161 11.98 7.14 14.21
N GLY A 162 13.19 6.70 13.83
CA GLY A 162 13.81 5.47 14.32
C GLY A 162 13.22 4.17 13.75
N LEU A 163 12.50 4.26 12.63
CA LEU A 163 11.93 3.09 11.94
C LEU A 163 12.92 2.46 10.95
N MET A 164 14.07 3.10 10.72
CA MET A 164 15.14 2.64 9.86
C MET A 164 16.48 3.17 10.40
N GLU A 165 17.51 2.32 10.46
CA GLU A 165 18.90 2.71 10.79
C GLU A 165 19.57 3.46 9.64
#